data_AF-A0A960R7I0-F1
#
_entry.id   AF-A0A960R7I0-F1
#
_cell.length_a   1.000
_cell.length_b   1.000
_cell.length_c   1.000
_cell.angle_alpha   90.00
_cell.angle_beta   90.00
_cell.angle_gamma   90.00
#
_symmetry.space_group_name_H-M   'P 1'
#
loop_
_entity.id
_entity.type
_entity.pdbx_description
1 polymer ?
#
loop_
_entity_poly.entity_id
_entity_poly.type
_entity_poly.pdbx_seq_one_letter_code
_entity_poly.pdbx_strand_id
1 'polypeptide(L)'
;DLSDPLTAEQFYESIPLISRQHLILVNMVRPENAYPLFSARRQPESAGDLYESLAGHFQWHDLGEIGKKLSHLGVQLGLPDHEELCAEAVTQYLNVKKRQLI
;
A
#
# COMPACT_ATOMS: atom_id res chain seq x y z
N ASP A 1 7.21 -3.56 9.04
CA ASP A 1 6.38 -3.29 7.86
C ASP A 1 7.20 -2.45 6.89
N LEU A 2 6.88 -2.36 5.59
CA LEU A 2 7.66 -1.55 4.62
C LEU A 2 7.58 -0.03 4.90
N SER A 3 6.78 0.37 5.89
CA SER A 3 6.80 1.71 6.47
C SER A 3 8.05 1.98 7.33
N ASP A 4 8.73 0.93 7.82
CA ASP A 4 10.01 1.05 8.52
C ASP A 4 11.17 1.07 7.49
N PRO A 5 11.98 2.13 7.43
CA PRO A 5 13.00 2.29 6.38
C PRO A 5 14.02 1.15 6.32
N LEU A 6 14.46 0.65 7.48
CA LEU A 6 15.47 -0.42 7.56
C LEU A 6 14.92 -1.73 6.99
N THR A 7 13.70 -2.11 7.40
CA THR A 7 13.03 -3.30 6.88
C THR A 7 12.73 -3.17 5.38
N ALA A 8 12.36 -1.97 4.93
CA ALA A 8 12.05 -1.71 3.53
C ALA A 8 13.29 -1.83 2.62
N GLU A 9 14.44 -1.30 3.04
CA GLU A 9 15.69 -1.37 2.28
C GLU A 9 16.10 -2.82 2.02
N GLN A 10 16.15 -3.64 3.07
CA GLN A 10 16.49 -5.07 2.96
C GLN A 10 15.54 -5.81 2.02
N PHE A 11 14.24 -5.48 2.08
CA PHE A 11 13.24 -6.04 1.18
C PHE A 11 13.51 -5.65 -0.28
N TYR A 12 13.74 -4.37 -0.56
CA TYR A 12 13.98 -3.87 -1.93
C TYR A 12 15.24 -4.44 -2.57
N GLU A 13 16.29 -4.67 -1.79
CA GLU A 13 17.53 -5.28 -2.30
C GLU A 13 17.35 -6.77 -2.63
N SER A 14 16.56 -7.48 -1.82
CA SER A 14 16.43 -8.94 -1.92
C SER A 14 15.36 -9.39 -2.91
N ILE A 15 14.26 -8.64 -3.02
CA ILE A 15 13.08 -9.03 -3.80
C ILE A 15 13.32 -9.25 -5.31
N PRO A 16 14.22 -8.51 -6.00
CA PRO A 16 14.41 -8.67 -7.45
C PRO A 16 15.00 -10.03 -7.83
N LEU A 17 15.66 -10.72 -6.88
CA LEU A 17 16.20 -12.06 -7.11
C LEU A 17 15.09 -13.08 -7.34
N ILE A 18 13.93 -12.92 -6.67
CA ILE A 18 12.82 -13.87 -6.73
C ILE A 18 11.66 -13.37 -7.60
N SER A 19 11.46 -12.06 -7.77
CA SER A 19 10.34 -11.51 -8.55
C SER A 19 10.40 -11.86 -10.04
N ARG A 20 11.54 -12.32 -10.55
CA ARG A 20 11.72 -12.76 -11.94
C ARG A 20 11.06 -14.10 -12.26
N GLN A 21 10.84 -14.95 -11.25
CA GLN A 21 10.27 -16.28 -11.42
C GLN A 21 9.00 -16.51 -10.58
N HIS A 22 8.75 -15.63 -9.62
CA HIS A 22 7.62 -15.72 -8.71
C HIS A 22 6.75 -14.47 -8.81
N LEU A 23 5.42 -14.68 -8.78
CA LEU A 23 4.49 -13.58 -8.60
C LEU A 23 4.44 -13.21 -7.12
N ILE A 24 4.69 -11.94 -6.82
CA ILE A 24 4.78 -11.43 -5.45
C ILE A 24 3.70 -10.37 -5.23
N LEU A 25 2.89 -10.59 -4.20
CA LEU A 25 1.84 -9.69 -3.74
C LEU A 25 2.16 -9.29 -2.30
N VAL A 26 2.28 -7.99 -2.04
CA VAL A 26 2.47 -7.42 -0.71
C VAL A 26 1.17 -6.75 -0.29
N ASN A 27 0.74 -6.97 0.95
CA ASN A 27 -0.42 -6.29 1.51
C ASN A 27 0.01 -5.58 2.79
N MET A 28 -0.27 -4.29 2.87
CA MET A 28 -0.06 -3.48 4.07
C MET A 28 -1.39 -2.86 4.45
N VAL A 29 -1.73 -2.86 5.75
CA VAL A 29 -2.93 -2.17 6.21
C VAL A 29 -2.73 -0.68 6.02
N ARG A 30 -3.66 -0.02 5.33
CA ARG A 30 -3.62 1.43 5.18
C ARG A 30 -3.80 2.08 6.56
N PRO A 31 -2.93 3.02 6.95
CA PRO A 31 -3.17 3.83 8.14
C PRO A 31 -4.48 4.60 8.02
N GLU A 32 -5.22 4.73 9.13
CA GLU A 32 -6.57 5.29 9.16
C GLU A 32 -6.67 6.71 8.58
N ASN A 33 -5.61 7.52 8.69
CA ASN A 33 -5.60 8.89 8.19
C ASN A 33 -4.95 9.04 6.82
N ALA A 34 -4.41 7.97 6.22
CA ALA A 34 -3.64 8.04 4.98
C ALA A 34 -4.51 8.23 3.74
N TYR A 35 -5.07 9.42 3.57
CA TYR A 35 -5.90 9.82 2.44
C TYR A 35 -5.40 11.13 1.78
N PRO A 36 -5.74 11.38 0.52
CA PRO A 36 -5.50 12.66 -0.12
C PRO A 36 -6.15 13.80 0.69
N LEU A 37 -5.44 14.91 0.85
CA LEU A 37 -5.93 16.10 1.58
C LEU A 37 -7.28 16.59 1.04
N PHE A 38 -7.43 16.60 -0.29
CA PHE A 38 -8.65 17.02 -0.97
C PHE A 38 -9.59 15.85 -1.27
N SER A 39 -9.77 14.95 -0.29
CA SER A 39 -10.79 13.91 -0.34
C SER A 39 -12.05 14.41 0.39
N ALA A 40 -13.24 14.14 -0.16
CA ALA A 40 -14.51 14.59 0.41
C ALA A 40 -14.94 13.82 1.68
N ARG A 41 -13.99 13.30 2.47
CA ARG A 41 -14.23 12.43 3.62
C ARG A 41 -14.54 13.19 4.90
N ARG A 42 -13.80 14.28 5.16
CA ARG A 42 -13.96 15.09 6.37
C ARG A 42 -13.60 16.54 6.05
N GLN A 43 -14.48 17.46 6.42
CA GLN A 43 -14.19 18.88 6.38
C GLN A 43 -13.56 19.27 7.73
N PRO A 44 -12.36 19.88 7.77
CA PRO A 44 -11.73 20.27 9.02
C PRO A 44 -12.52 21.40 9.70
N GLU A 45 -12.83 21.24 10.98
CA GLU A 45 -13.53 22.23 11.80
C GLU A 45 -12.54 23.10 12.61
N SER A 46 -11.32 22.58 12.81
CA SER A 46 -10.24 23.26 13.51
C SER A 46 -8.93 23.28 12.71
N ALA A 47 -7.99 24.13 13.12
CA ALA A 47 -6.63 24.10 12.59
C ALA A 47 -5.92 22.77 12.92
N GLY A 48 -6.24 22.13 14.04
CA GLY A 48 -5.72 20.81 14.40
C GLY A 48 -6.13 19.76 13.37
N ASP A 49 -7.41 19.75 12.99
CA ASP A 49 -7.97 18.81 12.01
C ASP A 49 -7.31 18.97 10.63
N LEU A 50 -6.95 20.21 10.27
CA LEU A 50 -6.20 20.49 9.06
C LEU A 50 -4.79 19.88 9.11
N TYR A 51 -4.09 19.99 10.24
CA TYR A 51 -2.78 19.37 10.41
C TYR A 51 -2.85 17.84 10.40
N GLU A 52 -3.88 17.25 11.01
CA GLU A 52 -4.10 15.80 10.93
C GLU A 52 -4.34 15.34 9.49
N SER A 53 -5.18 16.07 8.74
CA SER A 53 -5.45 15.78 7.33
C SER A 53 -4.19 15.92 6.46
N LEU A 54 -3.34 16.91 6.76
CA LEU A 54 -2.08 17.12 6.08
C LEU A 54 -1.07 16.00 6.39
N ALA A 55 -0.94 15.59 7.65
CA ALA A 55 -0.11 14.46 8.04
C ALA A 55 -0.56 13.16 7.37
N GLY A 56 -1.87 12.94 7.30
CA GLY A 56 -2.49 11.85 6.55
C GLY A 56 -2.14 11.86 5.06
N HIS A 57 -2.17 13.05 4.44
CA HIS A 57 -1.78 13.20 3.04
C HIS A 57 -0.33 12.83 2.76
N PHE A 58 0.60 13.19 3.66
CA PHE A 58 2.00 12.77 3.53
C PHE A 58 2.14 11.25 3.62
N GLN A 59 1.47 10.60 4.58
CA GLN A 59 1.48 9.14 4.67
C GLN A 59 0.90 8.48 3.42
N TRP A 60 -0.22 9.01 2.89
CA TRP A 60 -0.81 8.55 1.63
C TRP A 60 0.16 8.67 0.46
N HIS A 61 0.84 9.81 0.35
CA HIS A 61 1.82 10.07 -0.69
C HIS A 61 2.98 9.07 -0.61
N ASP A 62 3.52 8.86 0.58
CA ASP A 62 4.64 7.95 0.82
C ASP A 62 4.27 6.49 0.50
N LEU A 63 3.06 6.05 0.85
CA LEU A 63 2.54 4.74 0.44
C LEU A 63 2.41 4.62 -1.09
N GLY A 64 2.03 5.70 -1.77
CA GLY A 64 2.03 5.77 -3.23
C GLY A 64 3.43 5.60 -3.83
N GLU A 65 4.44 6.24 -3.25
CA GLU A 65 5.84 6.10 -3.66
C GLU A 65 6.37 4.69 -3.41
N ILE A 66 6.03 4.08 -2.28
CA ILE A 66 6.33 2.66 -1.99
C ILE A 66 5.70 1.77 -3.06
N GLY A 67 4.43 2.00 -3.40
CA GLY A 67 3.72 1.25 -4.45
C GLY A 67 4.40 1.36 -5.81
N LYS A 68 4.83 2.56 -6.22
CA LYS A 68 5.57 2.78 -7.47
C LYS A 68 6.91 2.04 -7.49
N LYS A 69 7.68 2.13 -6.40
CA LYS A 69 8.96 1.40 -6.25
C LYS A 69 8.74 -0.10 -6.38
N LEU A 70 7.78 -0.66 -5.65
CA LEU A 70 7.44 -2.08 -5.71
C LEU A 70 7.00 -2.52 -7.11
N SER A 71 6.17 -1.71 -7.76
CA SER A 71 5.71 -2.00 -9.13
C SER A 71 6.88 -2.08 -10.12
N HIS A 72 7.88 -1.21 -9.99
CA HIS A 72 9.11 -1.26 -10.80
C HIS A 72 9.92 -2.55 -10.55
N LEU A 73 9.81 -3.13 -9.36
CA LEU A 73 10.46 -4.41 -8.99
C LEU A 73 9.60 -5.64 -9.33
N GLY A 74 8.46 -5.47 -10.01
CA GLY A 74 7.54 -6.55 -10.37
C GLY A 74 6.66 -7.03 -9.22
N VAL A 75 6.55 -6.25 -8.14
CA VAL A 75 5.77 -6.57 -6.94
C VAL A 75 4.49 -5.74 -6.92
N GLN A 76 3.35 -6.37 -6.66
CA GLN A 76 2.07 -5.65 -6.51
C GLN A 76 1.84 -5.32 -5.03
N LEU A 77 1.44 -4.08 -4.75
CA LEU A 77 1.06 -3.62 -3.42
C LEU A 77 -0.46 -3.47 -3.32
N GLY A 78 -1.05 -4.10 -2.31
CA GLY A 78 -2.39 -3.83 -1.82
C GLY A 78 -2.35 -3.01 -0.54
N LEU A 79 -3.29 -2.07 -0.43
CA LEU A 79 -3.48 -1.21 0.74
C LEU A 79 -4.92 -1.30 1.26
N PRO A 80 -5.36 -2.47 1.74
CA PRO A 80 -6.69 -2.64 2.32
C PRO A 80 -6.87 -1.76 3.56
N ASP A 81 -8.10 -1.35 3.80
CA ASP A 81 -8.52 -0.86 5.12
C ASP A 81 -8.48 -2.04 6.13
N HIS A 82 -8.39 -1.76 7.44
CA HIS A 82 -8.07 -2.79 8.45
C HIS A 82 -9.06 -3.95 8.46
N GLU A 83 -10.36 -3.65 8.35
CA GLU A 83 -11.43 -4.64 8.35
C GLU A 83 -11.44 -5.51 7.08
N GLU A 84 -10.86 -5.02 5.98
CA GLU A 84 -10.97 -5.63 4.65
C GLU A 84 -9.74 -6.45 4.26
N LEU A 85 -8.66 -6.43 5.04
CA LEU A 85 -7.39 -7.11 4.73
C LEU A 85 -7.57 -8.56 4.26
N CYS A 86 -8.35 -9.35 5.00
CA CYS A 86 -8.59 -10.76 4.65
C CYS A 86 -9.37 -10.90 3.33
N ALA A 87 -10.40 -10.08 3.15
CA ALA A 87 -11.26 -10.13 1.97
C ALA A 87 -10.51 -9.68 0.71
N GLU A 88 -9.72 -8.61 0.81
CA GLU A 88 -8.87 -8.14 -0.29
C GLU A 88 -7.77 -9.14 -0.63
N ALA A 89 -7.11 -9.76 0.37
CA ALA A 89 -6.08 -10.76 0.12
C ALA A 89 -6.64 -11.98 -0.65
N VAL A 90 -7.82 -12.47 -0.25
CA VAL A 90 -8.51 -13.54 -0.99
C VAL A 90 -8.89 -13.08 -2.40
N THR A 91 -9.39 -11.85 -2.55
CA THR A 91 -9.75 -11.27 -3.85
C THR A 91 -8.54 -11.20 -4.79
N GLN A 92 -7.40 -10.72 -4.30
CA GLN A 92 -6.15 -10.69 -5.05
C GLN A 92 -5.72 -12.08 -5.49
N TYR A 93 -5.76 -13.07 -4.58
CA TYR A 93 -5.46 -14.46 -4.89
C TYR A 93 -6.38 -15.02 -5.99
N LEU A 94 -7.69 -14.80 -5.88
CA LEU A 94 -8.65 -15.24 -6.90
C LEU A 94 -8.40 -14.58 -8.25
N ASN A 95 -8.03 -13.29 -8.28
CA ASN A 95 -7.68 -12.58 -9.49
C ASN A 95 -6.39 -13.10 -10.14
N VAL A 96 -5.44 -13.59 -9.35
CA VAL A 96 -4.28 -14.33 -9.86
C VAL A 96 -4.73 -15.64 -10.50
N LYS A 97 -5.54 -16.45 -9.79
CA LYS A 97 -6.01 -17.74 -10.32
C LYS A 97 -6.83 -17.60 -11.60
N LYS A 98 -7.69 -16.60 -11.70
CA LYS A 98 -8.44 -16.30 -12.94
C LYS A 98 -7.51 -16.04 -14.13
N ARG A 99 -6.40 -15.30 -13.91
CA ARG A 99 -5.41 -15.01 -14.97
C ARG A 99 -4.54 -16.21 -15.34
N GLN A 100 -4.40 -17.21 -14.46
CA GLN A 100 -3.65 -18.44 -14.73
C GLN A 100 -4.45 -19.50 -15.52
N LEU A 101 -5.77 -19.34 -15.61
CA LEU A 101 -6.67 -20.28 -16.30
C LEU A 101 -6.88 -19.94 -17.78
N ILE A 102 -6.25 -18.86 -18.26
CA ILE A 102 -6.21 -18.43 -19.67
C ILE A 102 -4.81 -18.75 -20.19
#